data_AF-A0A957NGU9-F1
#
_entry.id   AF-A0A957NGU9-F1
#
_cell.length_a   1.000
_cell.length_b   1.000
_cell.length_c   1.000
_cell.angle_alpha   90.00
_cell.angle_beta   90.00
_cell.angle_gamma   90.00
#
_symmetry.space_group_name_H-M   'P 1'
#
loop_
_entity.id
_entity.type
_entity.pdbx_description
1 polymer ?
#
loop_
_entity_poly.entity_id
_entity_poly.type
_entity_poly.pdbx_seq_one_letter_code
_entity_poly.pdbx_strand_id
1 'polypeptide(L)'
;MRSTLSLILIGLLAVVASIAVALGLGWLLTLILPFSLFEGALLVAMAFVVVSVWANALIRSSFPAASDFPFDDDEWELEDEPILGEAHFWQRPEEKTWTNWLRMIVANTVYKNMVSSEGWIGEMAEPRQEQIAMELTDGAIQTIKSQARRGRDMRVSRTSLRNALREAGQKPYDDALLDMVVHSINGQLFALTPLLNRIEREKSWDDPVDPQMFGL
;
A
#
# COMPACT_ATOMS: atom_id res chain seq x y z
N MET A 1 18.89 11.81 0.14
CA MET A 1 19.19 12.25 -1.23
C MET A 1 20.32 11.48 -1.91
N ARG A 2 21.43 11.11 -1.24
CA ARG A 2 22.48 10.30 -1.88
C ARG A 2 22.02 8.87 -2.23
N SER A 3 21.27 8.21 -1.35
CA SER A 3 20.80 6.83 -1.56
C SER A 3 19.77 6.67 -2.67
N THR A 4 18.87 7.65 -2.85
CA THR A 4 17.86 7.64 -3.93
C THR A 4 18.50 7.82 -5.30
N LEU A 5 19.56 8.64 -5.40
CA LEU A 5 20.30 8.85 -6.64
C LEU A 5 21.11 7.60 -7.04
N SER A 6 21.69 6.90 -6.07
CA SER A 6 22.38 5.63 -6.29
C SER A 6 21.43 4.53 -6.79
N LEU A 7 20.21 4.44 -6.23
CA LEU A 7 19.21 3.46 -6.68
C LEU A 7 18.75 3.72 -8.12
N ILE A 8 18.49 4.99 -8.47
CA ILE A 8 18.13 5.38 -9.85
C ILE A 8 19.27 5.04 -10.81
N LEU A 9 20.52 5.30 -10.43
CA LEU A 9 21.69 5.00 -11.26
C LEU A 9 21.87 3.50 -11.50
N ILE A 10 21.68 2.67 -10.46
CA ILE A 10 21.74 1.21 -10.58
C ILE A 10 20.62 0.70 -11.49
N GLY A 11 19.39 1.21 -11.32
CA GLY A 11 18.27 0.87 -12.19
C GLY A 11 18.53 1.23 -13.66
N LEU A 12 19.09 2.42 -13.91
CA LEU A 12 19.46 2.86 -15.26
C LEU A 12 20.54 1.95 -15.88
N LEU A 13 21.57 1.61 -15.10
CA LEU A 13 22.65 0.71 -15.53
C LEU A 13 22.11 -0.68 -15.90
N ALA A 14 21.18 -1.21 -15.12
CA ALA A 14 20.55 -2.50 -15.41
C ALA A 14 19.78 -2.46 -16.73
N VAL A 15 18.98 -1.41 -16.96
CA VAL A 15 18.23 -1.23 -18.22
C VAL A 15 19.17 -1.13 -19.41
N VAL A 16 20.24 -0.34 -19.31
CA VAL A 16 21.24 -0.18 -20.38
C VAL A 16 21.93 -1.52 -20.68
N ALA A 17 22.31 -2.27 -19.66
CA ALA A 17 22.93 -3.58 -19.82
C ALA A 17 21.98 -4.58 -20.52
N SER A 18 20.70 -4.61 -20.13
CA SER A 18 19.69 -5.47 -20.77
C SER A 18 19.51 -5.15 -22.25
N ILE A 19 19.47 -3.86 -22.61
CA ILE A 19 19.36 -3.43 -24.02
C ILE A 19 20.61 -3.86 -24.81
N ALA A 20 21.80 -3.67 -24.24
CA ALA A 20 23.04 -4.07 -24.89
C ALA A 20 23.11 -5.58 -25.17
N VAL A 21 22.66 -6.41 -24.21
CA VAL A 21 22.58 -7.86 -24.36
C VAL A 21 21.56 -8.25 -25.44
N ALA A 22 20.38 -7.63 -25.45
CA ALA A 22 19.35 -7.88 -26.46
C ALA A 22 19.83 -7.56 -27.87
N LEU A 23 20.54 -6.44 -28.05
CA LEU A 23 21.13 -6.06 -29.33
C LEU A 23 22.25 -7.02 -29.77
N GLY A 24 23.12 -7.44 -28.86
CA GLY A 24 24.20 -8.37 -29.17
C GLY A 24 23.70 -9.75 -29.59
N LEU A 25 22.72 -10.30 -28.88
CA LEU A 25 22.08 -11.58 -29.23
C LEU A 25 21.20 -11.47 -30.49
N GLY A 26 20.51 -10.33 -30.66
CA GLY A 26 19.75 -10.04 -31.87
C GLY A 26 20.65 -10.00 -33.10
N TRP A 27 21.83 -9.38 -33.00
CA TRP A 27 22.84 -9.39 -34.06
C TRP A 27 23.33 -10.82 -34.37
N LEU A 28 23.60 -11.65 -33.36
CA LEU A 28 23.96 -13.05 -33.57
C LEU A 28 22.88 -13.84 -34.31
N LEU A 29 21.59 -13.58 -34.05
CA LEU A 29 20.49 -14.22 -34.76
C LEU A 29 20.44 -13.84 -36.25
N THR A 30 20.79 -12.59 -36.60
CA THR A 30 20.86 -12.16 -38.00
C THR A 30 21.94 -12.88 -38.82
N LEU A 31 22.95 -13.47 -38.17
CA LEU A 31 23.98 -14.25 -38.85
C LEU A 31 23.50 -15.64 -39.29
N ILE A 32 22.44 -16.14 -38.65
CA ILE A 32 21.96 -17.53 -38.80
C ILE A 32 20.60 -17.57 -39.51
N LEU A 33 19.77 -16.55 -39.30
CA LEU A 33 18.41 -16.44 -39.82
C LEU A 33 18.22 -15.13 -40.58
N PRO A 34 17.33 -15.08 -41.60
CA PRO A 34 17.11 -13.89 -42.41
C PRO A 34 16.23 -12.84 -41.70
N PHE A 35 16.59 -12.51 -40.46
CA PHE A 35 15.93 -11.48 -39.66
C PHE A 35 16.69 -10.16 -39.78
N SER A 36 15.96 -9.06 -39.68
CA SER A 36 16.56 -7.76 -39.41
C SER A 36 17.09 -7.69 -37.97
N LEU A 37 18.04 -6.79 -37.70
CA LEU A 37 18.59 -6.60 -36.36
C LEU A 37 17.52 -6.20 -35.33
N PHE A 38 16.49 -5.47 -35.78
CA PHE A 38 15.34 -5.12 -34.97
C PHE A 38 14.50 -6.35 -34.60
N GLU A 39 14.17 -7.20 -35.58
CA GLU A 39 13.40 -8.43 -35.35
C GLU A 39 14.18 -9.42 -34.47
N GLY A 40 15.50 -9.54 -34.67
CA GLY A 40 16.37 -10.34 -33.83
C GLY A 40 16.39 -9.85 -32.37
N ALA A 41 16.55 -8.54 -32.15
CA ALA A 41 16.55 -7.95 -30.81
C ALA A 41 15.18 -8.08 -30.13
N LEU A 42 14.08 -7.91 -30.89
CA LEU A 42 12.72 -8.09 -30.39
C LEU A 42 12.45 -9.55 -29.99
N LEU A 43 12.86 -10.51 -30.83
CA LEU A 43 12.73 -11.94 -30.54
C LEU A 43 13.51 -12.34 -29.29
N VAL A 44 14.72 -11.81 -29.11
CA VAL A 44 15.51 -12.03 -27.90
C VAL A 44 14.79 -11.45 -26.68
N ALA A 45 14.27 -10.22 -26.76
CA ALA A 45 13.53 -9.61 -25.66
C ALA A 45 12.29 -10.42 -25.28
N MET A 46 11.51 -10.89 -26.26
CA MET A 46 10.37 -11.78 -26.02
C MET A 46 10.81 -13.13 -25.43
N ALA A 47 11.90 -13.72 -25.92
CA ALA A 47 12.44 -14.95 -25.37
C ALA A 47 12.89 -14.77 -23.92
N PHE A 48 13.51 -13.63 -23.55
CA PHE A 48 13.82 -13.32 -22.17
C PHE A 48 12.57 -13.22 -21.30
N VAL A 49 11.49 -12.60 -21.77
CA VAL A 49 10.21 -12.56 -21.03
C VAL A 49 9.67 -13.98 -20.81
N VAL A 50 9.60 -14.78 -21.87
CA VAL A 50 9.09 -16.17 -21.80
C VAL A 50 9.97 -17.03 -20.88
N VAL A 51 11.29 -16.96 -21.04
CA VAL A 51 12.25 -17.69 -20.20
C VAL A 51 12.18 -17.21 -18.75
N SER A 52 11.96 -15.92 -18.50
CA SER A 52 11.80 -15.41 -17.13
C SER A 52 10.52 -15.94 -16.47
N VAL A 53 9.41 -15.96 -17.20
CA VAL A 53 8.14 -16.55 -16.73
C VAL A 53 8.29 -18.06 -16.48
N TRP A 54 8.92 -18.78 -17.42
CA TRP A 54 9.17 -20.22 -17.29
C TRP A 54 10.15 -20.56 -16.17
N ALA A 55 11.24 -19.80 -16.04
CA ALA A 55 12.22 -19.96 -14.97
C ALA A 55 11.58 -19.67 -13.62
N ASN A 56 10.74 -18.63 -13.52
CA ASN A 56 9.97 -18.35 -12.31
C ASN A 56 9.03 -19.53 -11.95
N ALA A 57 8.29 -20.07 -12.92
CA ALA A 57 7.44 -21.25 -12.70
C ALA A 57 8.24 -22.50 -12.28
N LEU A 58 9.40 -22.75 -12.90
CA LEU A 58 10.27 -23.87 -12.57
C LEU A 58 10.93 -23.73 -11.20
N ILE A 59 11.44 -22.54 -10.87
CA ILE A 59 12.03 -22.24 -9.55
C ILE A 59 10.97 -22.47 -8.46
N ARG A 60 9.74 -22.00 -8.66
CA ARG A 60 8.63 -22.24 -7.73
C ARG A 60 8.31 -23.72 -7.55
N SER A 61 8.34 -24.50 -8.63
CA SER A 61 8.05 -25.94 -8.57
C SER A 61 9.18 -26.78 -7.94
N SER A 62 10.44 -26.34 -8.06
CA SER A 62 11.63 -27.10 -7.66
C SER A 62 12.22 -26.65 -6.31
N PHE A 63 11.93 -25.41 -5.90
CA PHE A 63 12.39 -24.81 -4.66
C PHE A 63 11.22 -24.04 -4.01
N PRO A 64 10.30 -24.74 -3.29
CA PRO A 64 9.18 -24.08 -2.61
C PRO A 64 9.60 -23.13 -1.48
N ALA A 65 10.89 -23.10 -1.09
CA ALA A 65 11.45 -22.13 -0.16
C ALA A 65 12.11 -20.90 -0.84
N ALA A 66 12.11 -20.84 -2.18
CA ALA A 66 12.59 -19.67 -2.94
C ALA A 66 11.46 -18.67 -3.25
N SER A 67 10.24 -18.94 -2.79
CA SER A 67 9.08 -18.03 -2.82
C SER A 67 9.20 -16.85 -1.85
N ASP A 68 10.20 -16.82 -0.97
CA ASP A 68 10.45 -15.73 -0.02
C ASP A 68 11.03 -14.44 -0.67
N PHE A 69 11.08 -14.36 -2.01
CA PHE A 69 11.42 -13.12 -2.71
C PHE A 69 10.16 -12.28 -2.99
N PRO A 70 10.14 -10.99 -2.59
CA PRO A 70 8.94 -10.24 -2.21
C PRO A 70 8.24 -9.56 -3.40
N PHE A 71 7.97 -10.32 -4.46
CA PHE A 71 7.36 -9.79 -5.68
C PHE A 71 6.31 -10.71 -6.28
N ASP A 72 5.51 -11.38 -5.45
CA ASP A 72 4.29 -12.02 -5.94
C ASP A 72 3.10 -11.66 -5.06
N ASP A 73 1.96 -11.56 -5.73
CA ASP A 73 0.65 -11.21 -5.20
C ASP A 73 0.23 -12.21 -4.12
N ASP A 74 0.67 -11.96 -2.90
CA ASP A 74 0.17 -12.64 -1.71
C ASP A 74 -1.33 -12.36 -1.61
N GLU A 75 -2.15 -13.38 -1.91
CA GLU A 75 -3.31 -13.66 -1.07
C GLU A 75 -2.75 -13.83 0.35
N TRP A 76 -2.66 -12.72 1.07
CA TRP A 76 -2.29 -12.73 2.48
C TRP A 76 -3.32 -13.63 3.18
N GLU A 77 -2.93 -14.85 3.55
CA GLU A 77 -3.58 -15.58 4.63
C GLU A 77 -3.45 -14.71 5.88
N LEU A 78 -4.40 -13.79 6.05
CA LEU A 78 -4.62 -12.89 7.19
C LEU A 78 -5.01 -13.67 8.46
N GLU A 79 -4.63 -14.94 8.59
CA GLU A 79 -5.19 -15.81 9.62
C GLU A 79 -4.75 -15.45 11.05
N ASP A 80 -3.70 -14.62 11.23
CA ASP A 80 -3.21 -14.24 12.56
C ASP A 80 -2.95 -12.73 12.76
N GLU A 81 -3.33 -11.85 11.82
CA GLU A 81 -3.17 -10.41 12.06
C GLU A 81 -4.33 -9.85 12.90
N PRO A 82 -4.06 -9.08 13.98
CA PRO A 82 -5.11 -8.47 14.79
C PRO A 82 -5.88 -7.44 13.95
N ILE A 83 -7.10 -7.80 13.57
CA ILE A 83 -8.02 -6.95 12.81
C ILE A 83 -9.29 -6.68 13.61
N LEU A 84 -9.82 -5.47 13.50
CA LEU A 84 -11.11 -5.11 14.03
C LEU A 84 -12.20 -5.75 13.16
N GLY A 85 -13.20 -6.37 13.78
CA GLY A 85 -14.29 -7.01 13.06
C GLY A 85 -15.09 -6.03 12.20
N GLU A 86 -15.60 -6.48 11.05
CA GLU A 86 -16.36 -5.65 10.11
C GLU A 86 -17.55 -4.90 10.75
N ALA A 87 -18.15 -5.49 11.79
CA ALA A 87 -19.26 -4.91 12.53
C ALA A 87 -18.96 -3.55 13.18
N HIS A 88 -17.69 -3.17 13.35
CA HIS A 88 -17.27 -1.84 13.81
C HIS A 88 -17.43 -0.75 12.72
N PHE A 89 -17.52 -1.14 11.46
CA PHE A 89 -17.48 -0.23 10.31
C PHE A 89 -18.80 -0.20 9.53
N TRP A 90 -19.48 -1.33 9.39
CA TRP A 90 -20.80 -1.43 8.78
C TRP A 90 -21.58 -2.63 9.32
N GLN A 91 -22.89 -2.46 9.43
CA GLN A 91 -23.84 -3.54 9.70
C GLN A 91 -24.64 -3.93 8.47
N ARG A 92 -24.72 -3.04 7.47
CA ARG A 92 -25.50 -3.26 6.25
C ARG A 92 -24.70 -2.95 4.98
N PRO A 93 -25.01 -3.58 3.83
CA PRO A 93 -24.27 -3.36 2.58
C PRO A 93 -24.23 -1.89 2.13
N GLU A 94 -25.30 -1.13 2.34
CA GLU A 94 -25.38 0.29 1.98
C GLU A 94 -24.41 1.19 2.77
N GLU A 95 -23.92 0.72 3.92
CA GLU A 95 -22.93 1.44 4.73
C GLU A 95 -21.51 1.21 4.23
N LYS A 96 -21.28 0.30 3.25
CA LYS A 96 -19.99 0.08 2.60
C LYS A 96 -19.64 1.21 1.64
N THR A 97 -19.41 2.40 2.20
CA THR A 97 -19.01 3.62 1.48
C THR A 97 -17.50 3.81 1.48
N TRP A 98 -16.98 4.65 0.58
CA TRP A 98 -15.55 4.99 0.56
C TRP A 98 -15.03 5.54 1.89
N THR A 99 -15.87 6.32 2.58
CA THR A 99 -15.56 6.81 3.93
C THR A 99 -15.40 5.66 4.92
N ASN A 100 -16.34 4.73 4.98
CA ASN A 100 -16.29 3.61 5.93
C ASN A 100 -15.22 2.59 5.58
N TRP A 101 -14.94 2.39 4.29
CA TRP A 101 -13.80 1.60 3.87
C TRP A 101 -12.47 2.22 4.31
N LEU A 102 -12.27 3.51 4.06
CA LEU A 102 -11.04 4.19 4.51
C LEU A 102 -10.92 4.15 6.04
N ARG A 103 -12.04 4.32 6.75
CA ARG A 103 -12.11 4.17 8.21
C ARG A 103 -11.65 2.77 8.65
N MET A 104 -12.11 1.70 8.00
CA MET A 104 -11.67 0.34 8.29
C MET A 104 -10.16 0.18 8.09
N ILE A 105 -9.64 0.58 6.92
CA ILE A 105 -8.22 0.46 6.61
C ILE A 105 -7.36 1.21 7.63
N VAL A 106 -7.73 2.44 7.95
CA VAL A 106 -7.00 3.28 8.90
C VAL A 106 -7.08 2.71 10.32
N ALA A 107 -8.27 2.27 10.76
CA ALA A 107 -8.44 1.71 12.10
C ALA A 107 -7.67 0.41 12.30
N ASN A 108 -7.73 -0.52 11.34
CA ASN A 108 -6.94 -1.75 11.39
C ASN A 108 -5.44 -1.46 11.38
N THR A 109 -4.99 -0.49 10.58
CA THR A 109 -3.59 -0.06 10.58
C THR A 109 -3.16 0.47 11.94
N VAL A 110 -3.97 1.32 12.57
CA VAL A 110 -3.67 1.88 13.90
C VAL A 110 -3.69 0.78 14.95
N TYR A 111 -4.71 -0.07 14.95
CA TYR A 111 -4.87 -1.17 15.90
C TYR A 111 -3.70 -2.15 15.84
N LYS A 112 -3.33 -2.62 14.64
CA LYS A 112 -2.16 -3.48 14.42
C LYS A 112 -0.88 -2.88 14.98
N ASN A 113 -0.65 -1.57 14.75
CA ASN A 113 0.53 -0.88 15.28
C ASN A 113 0.48 -0.72 16.81
N MET A 114 -0.70 -0.56 17.40
CA MET A 114 -0.83 -0.51 18.86
C MET A 114 -0.53 -1.86 19.49
N VAL A 115 -1.09 -2.95 18.95
CA VAL A 115 -0.87 -4.32 19.45
C VAL A 115 0.60 -4.73 19.33
N SER A 116 1.29 -4.31 18.27
CA SER A 116 2.71 -4.61 18.06
C SER A 116 3.68 -3.62 18.72
N SER A 117 3.19 -2.56 19.37
CA SER A 117 4.05 -1.56 20.01
C SER A 117 4.62 -2.08 21.33
N GLU A 118 5.89 -1.79 21.59
CA GLU A 118 6.47 -2.05 22.91
C GLU A 118 5.94 -1.06 23.98
N GLY A 119 6.02 -1.47 25.24
CA GLY A 119 5.69 -0.67 26.42
C GLY A 119 4.19 -0.47 26.64
N TRP A 120 3.82 0.64 27.28
CA TRP A 120 2.46 0.84 27.76
C TRP A 120 1.40 0.79 26.66
N ILE A 121 1.76 1.03 25.38
CA ILE A 121 0.79 1.03 24.27
C ILE A 121 0.39 -0.38 23.87
N GLY A 122 1.35 -1.31 23.74
CA GLY A 122 1.05 -2.73 23.48
C GLY A 122 0.53 -3.48 24.69
N GLU A 123 0.88 -3.03 25.91
CA GLU A 123 0.42 -3.63 27.17
C GLU A 123 -1.00 -3.18 27.57
N MET A 124 -1.63 -2.25 26.84
CA MET A 124 -3.04 -1.89 27.08
C MET A 124 -3.96 -3.09 26.85
N ALA A 125 -5.04 -3.17 27.64
CA ALA A 125 -6.08 -4.17 27.42
C ALA A 125 -6.69 -3.99 26.02
N GLU A 126 -6.90 -5.10 25.31
CA GLU A 126 -7.40 -5.14 23.94
C GLU A 126 -8.64 -4.25 23.70
N PRO A 127 -9.73 -4.32 24.50
CA PRO A 127 -10.90 -3.45 24.27
C PRO A 127 -10.57 -1.94 24.36
N ARG A 128 -9.53 -1.59 25.12
CA ARG A 128 -9.07 -0.21 25.22
C ARG A 128 -8.26 0.19 23.99
N GLN A 129 -7.45 -0.71 23.45
CA GLN A 129 -6.71 -0.49 22.19
C GLN A 129 -7.68 -0.32 21.02
N GLU A 130 -8.70 -1.17 20.91
CA GLU A 130 -9.75 -1.05 19.89
C GLU A 130 -10.46 0.30 19.97
N GLN A 131 -10.92 0.68 21.18
CA GLN A 131 -11.59 1.96 21.39
C GLN A 131 -10.70 3.14 20.97
N ILE A 132 -9.44 3.15 21.40
CA ILE A 132 -8.50 4.22 21.07
C ILE A 132 -8.22 4.25 19.57
N ALA A 133 -8.03 3.09 18.93
CA ALA A 133 -7.79 3.01 17.49
C ALA A 133 -8.97 3.62 16.70
N MET A 134 -10.21 3.32 17.12
CA MET A 134 -11.41 3.90 16.52
C MET A 134 -11.51 5.41 16.71
N GLU A 135 -11.29 5.91 17.93
CA GLU A 135 -11.35 7.36 18.22
C GLU A 135 -10.29 8.15 17.45
N LEU A 136 -9.06 7.63 17.39
CA LEU A 136 -7.97 8.24 16.63
C LEU A 136 -8.23 8.21 15.13
N THR A 137 -8.82 7.13 14.64
CA THR A 137 -9.22 7.00 13.23
C THR A 137 -10.28 8.02 12.87
N ASP A 138 -11.32 8.18 13.68
CA ASP A 138 -12.39 9.13 13.41
C ASP A 138 -11.85 10.57 13.29
N GLY A 139 -10.93 10.96 14.19
CA GLY A 139 -10.23 12.25 14.10
C GLY A 139 -9.35 12.38 12.84
N ALA A 140 -8.70 11.30 12.42
CA ALA A 140 -7.89 11.28 11.20
C ALA A 140 -8.76 11.41 9.94
N ILE A 141 -9.85 10.65 9.83
CA ILE A 141 -10.80 10.72 8.70
C ILE A 141 -11.38 12.13 8.56
N GLN A 142 -11.77 12.75 9.68
CA GLN A 142 -12.22 14.15 9.67
C GLN A 142 -11.15 15.10 9.13
N THR A 143 -9.90 14.91 9.53
CA THR A 143 -8.76 15.71 9.04
C THR A 143 -8.55 15.51 7.53
N ILE A 144 -8.52 14.27 7.06
CA ILE A 144 -8.33 13.89 5.65
C ILE A 144 -9.42 14.53 4.79
N LYS A 145 -10.70 14.33 5.14
CA LYS A 145 -11.83 14.91 4.39
C LYS A 145 -11.79 16.44 4.39
N SER A 146 -11.37 17.07 5.50
CA SER A 146 -11.21 18.53 5.57
C SER A 146 -10.11 19.05 4.66
N GLN A 147 -8.99 18.34 4.55
CA GLN A 147 -7.88 18.68 3.66
C GLN A 147 -8.23 18.44 2.20
N ALA A 148 -8.88 17.31 1.89
CA ALA A 148 -9.35 16.96 0.55
C ALA A 148 -10.28 18.04 -0.02
N ARG A 149 -11.29 18.47 0.75
CA ARG A 149 -12.22 19.56 0.39
C ARG A 149 -11.53 20.90 0.12
N ARG A 150 -10.35 21.12 0.70
CA ARG A 150 -9.54 22.33 0.53
C ARG A 150 -8.51 22.20 -0.61
N GLY A 151 -8.50 21.08 -1.33
CA GLY A 151 -7.52 20.79 -2.37
C GLY A 151 -6.09 20.72 -1.84
N ARG A 152 -5.90 20.34 -0.57
CA ARG A 152 -4.59 20.24 0.07
C ARG A 152 -4.13 18.78 0.12
N ASP A 153 -2.84 18.61 0.37
CA ASP A 153 -2.28 17.30 0.70
C ASP A 153 -3.03 16.70 1.89
N MET A 154 -3.51 15.46 1.74
CA MET A 154 -4.38 14.76 2.68
C MET A 154 -3.61 14.16 3.88
N ARG A 155 -2.42 14.69 4.18
CA ARG A 155 -1.56 14.23 5.26
C ARG A 155 -2.06 14.69 6.61
N VAL A 156 -2.16 13.74 7.54
CA VAL A 156 -2.52 14.02 8.92
C VAL A 156 -1.27 14.49 9.68
N SER A 157 -1.35 15.62 10.38
CA SER A 157 -0.32 16.07 11.32
C SER A 157 -0.76 15.82 12.76
N ARG A 158 0.18 15.74 13.70
CA ARG A 158 -0.15 15.66 15.14
C ARG A 158 -1.08 16.79 15.57
N THR A 159 -0.79 18.01 15.13
CA THR A 159 -1.58 19.20 15.45
C THR A 159 -3.00 19.10 14.89
N SER A 160 -3.16 18.66 13.65
CA SER A 160 -4.49 18.51 13.05
C SER A 160 -5.30 17.40 13.71
N LEU A 161 -4.66 16.25 14.01
CA LEU A 161 -5.30 15.14 14.71
C LEU A 161 -5.74 15.56 16.12
N ARG A 162 -4.85 16.21 16.89
CA ARG A 162 -5.17 16.72 18.22
C ARG A 162 -6.33 17.73 18.19
N ASN A 163 -6.37 18.60 17.18
CA ASN A 163 -7.47 19.55 17.02
C ASN A 163 -8.78 18.84 16.69
N ALA A 164 -8.77 17.86 15.79
CA ALA A 164 -9.95 17.07 15.44
C ALA A 164 -10.50 16.28 16.66
N LEU A 165 -9.61 15.65 17.44
CA LEU A 165 -9.99 14.94 18.66
C LEU A 165 -10.60 15.90 19.71
N ARG A 166 -10.03 17.10 19.86
CA ARG A 166 -10.58 18.13 20.75
C ARG A 166 -11.95 18.62 20.29
N GLU A 167 -12.14 18.82 18.99
CA GLU A 167 -13.44 19.17 18.41
C GLU A 167 -14.49 18.07 18.63
N ALA A 168 -14.06 16.80 18.63
CA ALA A 168 -14.89 15.65 18.96
C ALA A 168 -15.11 15.45 20.48
N GLY A 169 -14.60 16.34 21.34
CA GLY A 169 -14.75 16.25 22.80
C GLY A 169 -13.92 15.16 23.46
N GLN A 170 -12.93 14.61 22.76
CA GLN A 170 -12.07 13.55 23.28
C GLN A 170 -11.04 14.08 24.27
N LYS A 171 -10.63 13.21 25.21
CA LYS A 171 -9.53 13.49 26.13
C LYS A 171 -8.22 13.64 25.35
N PRO A 172 -7.28 14.49 25.81
CA PRO A 172 -5.97 14.58 25.20
C PRO A 172 -5.23 13.25 25.33
N TYR A 173 -4.67 12.79 24.21
CA TYR A 173 -3.81 11.62 24.14
C TYR A 173 -2.34 12.01 24.27
N ASP A 174 -1.52 11.06 24.74
CA ASP A 174 -0.07 11.22 24.85
C ASP A 174 0.59 11.43 23.48
N ASP A 175 1.65 12.24 23.44
CA ASP A 175 2.33 12.59 22.20
C ASP A 175 2.98 11.39 21.51
N ALA A 176 3.47 10.40 22.28
CA ALA A 176 4.05 9.18 21.71
C ALA A 176 3.01 8.35 20.96
N LEU A 177 1.81 8.22 21.52
CA LEU A 177 0.68 7.54 20.87
C LEU A 177 0.25 8.30 19.61
N LEU A 178 0.11 9.63 19.71
CA LEU A 178 -0.26 10.44 18.55
C LEU A 178 0.79 10.39 17.43
N ASP A 179 2.08 10.33 17.76
CA ASP A 179 3.15 10.22 16.78
C ASP A 179 3.17 8.89 16.04
N MET A 180 3.02 7.79 16.78
CA MET A 180 2.88 6.46 16.18
C MET A 180 1.73 6.45 15.19
N VAL A 181 0.54 6.89 15.63
CA VAL A 181 -0.65 6.91 14.80
C VAL A 181 -0.47 7.79 13.57
N VAL A 182 0.04 9.01 13.73
CA VAL A 182 0.29 9.92 12.60
C VAL A 182 1.27 9.32 11.60
N HIS A 183 2.31 8.63 12.08
CA HIS A 183 3.27 7.93 11.21
C HIS A 183 2.58 6.82 10.42
N SER A 184 1.87 5.92 11.10
CA SER A 184 1.15 4.80 10.51
C SER A 184 0.11 5.24 9.49
N ILE A 185 -0.72 6.22 9.85
CA ILE A 185 -1.77 6.75 8.96
C ILE A 185 -1.16 7.36 7.71
N ASN A 186 -0.13 8.20 7.84
CA ASN A 186 0.48 8.82 6.67
C ASN A 186 1.20 7.81 5.77
N GLY A 187 1.76 6.74 6.33
CA GLY A 187 2.29 5.63 5.55
C GLY A 187 1.21 5.00 4.66
N GLN A 188 0.04 4.71 5.26
CA GLN A 188 -1.09 4.15 4.52
C GLN A 188 -1.67 5.14 3.49
N LEU A 189 -1.83 6.41 3.86
CA LEU A 189 -2.35 7.45 2.95
C LEU A 189 -1.43 7.71 1.76
N PHE A 190 -0.12 7.57 1.93
CA PHE A 190 0.82 7.68 0.82
C PHE A 190 0.52 6.63 -0.26
N ALA A 191 0.29 5.37 0.13
CA ALA A 191 -0.09 4.31 -0.80
C ALA A 191 -1.47 4.57 -1.45
N LEU A 192 -2.42 5.14 -0.70
CA LEU A 192 -3.78 5.40 -1.18
C LEU A 192 -3.95 6.74 -1.92
N THR A 193 -2.93 7.57 -2.02
CA THR A 193 -3.02 8.95 -2.54
C THR A 193 -3.69 9.04 -3.93
N PRO A 194 -3.34 8.20 -4.93
CA PRO A 194 -3.99 8.26 -6.24
C PRO A 194 -5.49 8.00 -6.17
N LEU A 195 -5.90 7.04 -5.34
CA LEU A 195 -7.30 6.67 -5.14
C LEU A 195 -8.08 7.76 -4.41
N LEU A 196 -7.52 8.30 -3.32
CA LEU A 196 -8.17 9.37 -2.55
C LEU A 196 -8.34 10.65 -3.38
N ASN A 197 -7.37 10.98 -4.24
CA ASN A 197 -7.48 12.11 -5.17
C ASN A 197 -8.61 11.88 -6.19
N ARG A 198 -8.80 10.64 -6.64
CA ARG A 198 -9.91 10.28 -7.52
C ARG A 198 -11.26 10.44 -6.81
N ILE A 199 -11.37 9.90 -5.59
CA ILE A 199 -12.59 9.97 -4.76
C ILE A 199 -12.98 11.44 -4.51
N GLU A 200 -12.03 12.29 -4.12
CA GLU A 200 -12.31 13.71 -3.90
C GLU A 200 -12.75 14.41 -5.19
N ARG A 201 -12.08 14.15 -6.32
CA ARG A 201 -12.43 14.73 -7.62
C ARG A 201 -13.83 14.33 -8.08
N GLU A 202 -14.20 13.08 -7.85
CA GLU A 202 -15.51 12.51 -8.20
C GLU A 202 -16.59 12.81 -7.15
N LYS A 203 -16.20 13.38 -5.99
CA LYS A 203 -17.06 13.63 -4.82
C LYS A 203 -17.76 12.37 -4.30
N SER A 204 -17.11 11.22 -4.43
CA SER A 204 -17.70 9.90 -4.17
C SER A 204 -17.47 9.37 -2.76
N TRP A 205 -17.10 10.23 -1.78
CA TRP A 205 -16.82 9.81 -0.40
C TRP A 205 -17.92 8.99 0.26
N ASP A 206 -19.16 9.26 -0.10
CA ASP A 206 -20.34 8.63 0.49
C ASP A 206 -21.01 7.65 -0.51
N ASP A 207 -20.40 7.44 -1.68
CA ASP A 207 -20.86 6.45 -2.66
C ASP A 207 -20.47 5.03 -2.20
N PRO A 208 -21.26 4.01 -2.59
CA PRO A 208 -20.92 2.62 -2.34
C PRO A 208 -19.58 2.26 -2.97
N VAL A 209 -18.76 1.50 -2.27
CA VAL A 209 -17.54 0.94 -2.87
C VAL A 209 -17.90 -0.28 -3.71
N ASP A 210 -17.31 -0.38 -4.89
CA ASP A 210 -17.45 -1.55 -5.75
C ASP A 210 -16.89 -2.79 -5.04
N PRO A 211 -17.69 -3.84 -4.80
CA PRO A 211 -17.22 -5.08 -4.18
C PRO A 211 -16.02 -5.70 -4.92
N GLN A 212 -15.92 -5.50 -6.24
CA GLN A 212 -14.83 -6.04 -7.05
C GLN A 212 -13.47 -5.38 -6.77
N MET A 213 -13.44 -4.20 -6.13
CA MET A 213 -12.20 -3.53 -5.74
C MET A 213 -11.55 -4.11 -4.47
N PHE A 214 -12.22 -5.01 -3.75
CA PHE A 214 -11.71 -5.55 -2.48
C PHE A 214 -11.14 -6.95 -2.53
N GLY A 215 -11.26 -7.69 -3.64
CA GLY A 215 -10.85 -9.09 -3.66
C GLY A 215 -11.46 -9.92 -2.53
N LEU A 216 -12.70 -9.58 -2.13
CA LEU A 216 -13.55 -10.35 -1.22
C LEU A 216 -14.56 -11.16 -2.03
#